data_AF-A0A2N8UKM8-F1
#
_entry.id   AF-A0A2N8UKM8-F1
#
_cell.length_a   1.000
_cell.length_b   1.000
_cell.length_c   1.000
_cell.angle_alpha   90.00
_cell.angle_beta   90.00
_cell.angle_gamma   90.00
#
_symmetry.space_group_name_H-M   'P 1'
#
loop_
_entity.id
_entity.type
_entity.pdbx_description
1 polymer ?
#
loop_
_entity_poly.entity_id
_entity_poly.type
_entity_poly.pdbx_seq_one_letter_code
_entity_poly.pdbx_strand_id
1 'polypeptide(L)'
;MLSPGLTASLRRLSAQTLLHSANAAHRHALPLTPRILASSRIHLYRPLATSSSILSRLRPLSPRRTAPAPPARRTLDRQPSTEDEADLPPPPSDTQQPSISRALLFFAGFSAISFTGAAYYSLKDTQHVASQLQTSRDVFANISSFFSSSVSSGRAEAEIWGPGVSEHRLRIAKNHEVATRLGLRLEWLMGWCRQLHLPEGVTEFVGRSYLIVAEKYLDLPPAKQVVVPVIAVNTAVFALWTIASRRGGAGGMWRWMTRNFVHRPSSARTHTLLTSVYSHQTFVHYLFNNMALWSIGGSALFVAAHHTAGATIPEASTLAHFLAFFTAAGLFAATASHILTALRFRRTATLRGLAAAKATIGRHASLGASGAVYATLVLSAFAFPDAQLGILFVPFVSFPIGVGVAGLVAVDVAGLVRGWKTFDHAAHLAGAAFGVGYWGGGGEAWQWVLRRLVQSGVVAEGR
;
A
#
# COMPACT_ATOMS: atom_id res chain seq x y z
N MET A 1 20.62 36.81 21.25
CA MET A 1 19.22 37.22 21.48
C MET A 1 18.81 38.10 20.30
N LEU A 2 17.97 37.62 19.39
CA LEU A 2 17.44 38.41 18.27
C LEU A 2 16.06 39.00 18.63
N SER A 3 15.79 40.20 18.10
CA SER A 3 14.68 41.08 18.50
C SER A 3 13.27 40.50 18.20
N PRO A 4 12.26 40.73 19.08
CA PRO A 4 10.89 40.22 18.92
C PRO A 4 10.17 40.59 17.60
N GLY A 5 10.65 41.60 16.86
CA GLY A 5 10.06 42.02 15.59
C GLY A 5 10.33 41.07 14.41
N LEU A 6 11.47 40.37 14.41
CA LEU A 6 11.87 39.45 13.32
C LEU A 6 11.11 38.13 13.37
N THR A 7 10.79 37.64 14.56
CA THR A 7 9.97 36.44 14.78
C THR A 7 8.51 36.67 14.41
N ALA A 8 7.96 37.87 14.63
CA ALA A 8 6.62 38.23 14.18
C ALA A 8 6.51 38.37 12.65
N SER A 9 7.55 38.92 12.01
CA SER A 9 7.62 39.06 10.56
C SER A 9 7.71 37.70 9.85
N LEU A 10 8.55 36.78 10.35
CA LEU A 10 8.65 35.41 9.83
C LEU A 10 7.37 34.58 10.06
N ARG A 11 6.64 34.83 11.16
CA ARG A 11 5.31 34.22 11.43
C ARG A 11 4.26 34.64 10.41
N ARG A 12 4.19 35.94 10.07
CA ARG A 12 3.25 36.45 9.05
C ARG A 12 3.64 36.00 7.65
N LEU A 13 4.94 36.06 7.31
CA LEU A 13 5.44 35.64 6.01
C LEU A 13 5.25 34.13 5.77
N SER A 14 5.55 33.26 6.73
CA SER A 14 5.40 31.80 6.55
C SER A 14 3.93 31.35 6.44
N ALA A 15 3.04 31.90 7.26
CA ALA A 15 1.61 31.64 7.16
C ALA A 15 1.01 32.20 5.87
N GLN A 16 1.34 33.45 5.49
CA GLN A 16 0.85 34.05 4.25
C GLN A 16 1.43 33.37 3.00
N THR A 17 2.68 32.92 3.04
CA THR A 17 3.31 32.22 1.89
C THR A 17 2.64 30.86 1.68
N LEU A 18 2.45 30.06 2.72
CA LEU A 18 1.71 28.78 2.60
C LEU A 18 0.25 28.98 2.17
N LEU A 19 -0.39 30.06 2.62
CA LEU A 19 -1.75 30.44 2.20
C LEU A 19 -1.80 30.95 0.74
N HIS A 20 -0.78 31.66 0.26
CA HIS A 20 -0.68 32.14 -1.12
C HIS A 20 -0.27 31.02 -2.09
N SER A 21 0.61 30.10 -1.69
CA SER A 21 1.00 28.92 -2.47
C SER A 21 -0.20 27.99 -2.73
N ALA A 22 -1.03 27.76 -1.71
CA ALA A 22 -2.26 26.99 -1.85
C ALA A 22 -3.23 27.59 -2.88
N ASN A 23 -3.18 28.91 -3.09
CA ASN A 23 -3.96 29.62 -4.11
C ASN A 23 -3.27 29.66 -5.49
N ALA A 24 -1.95 29.50 -5.56
CA ALA A 24 -1.15 29.59 -6.79
C ALA A 24 -0.92 28.22 -7.48
N ALA A 25 -0.97 27.11 -6.76
CA ALA A 25 -0.74 25.75 -7.25
C ALA A 25 -1.77 25.25 -8.29
N HIS A 26 -2.77 26.06 -8.64
CA HIS A 26 -3.80 25.72 -9.63
C HIS A 26 -3.57 26.31 -11.03
N ARG A 27 -2.44 26.97 -11.31
CA ARG A 27 -2.27 27.73 -12.57
C ARG A 27 -1.24 27.27 -13.60
N HIS A 28 -0.42 26.25 -13.37
CA HIS A 28 0.57 25.84 -14.39
C HIS A 28 0.70 24.33 -14.59
N ALA A 29 0.10 23.85 -15.68
CA ALA A 29 0.46 22.61 -16.35
C ALA A 29 1.14 22.96 -17.69
N LEU A 30 2.37 22.48 -17.90
CA LEU A 30 3.01 22.01 -19.16
C LEU A 30 4.56 21.99 -19.02
N PRO A 31 5.28 21.18 -19.81
CA PRO A 31 6.42 20.40 -19.31
C PRO A 31 7.78 20.96 -19.73
N LEU A 32 8.81 20.73 -18.91
CA LEU A 32 10.21 20.89 -19.32
C LEU A 32 11.04 19.65 -18.96
N THR A 33 11.76 19.19 -19.97
CA THR A 33 12.68 18.05 -20.10
C THR A 33 13.88 18.08 -19.14
N PRO A 34 14.42 16.92 -18.71
CA PRO A 34 15.58 16.88 -17.83
C PRO A 34 16.90 16.74 -18.61
N ARG A 35 17.91 17.53 -18.22
CA ARG A 35 19.31 17.31 -18.60
C ARG A 35 20.04 16.54 -17.49
N ILE A 36 20.70 15.49 -17.92
CA ILE A 36 21.48 14.49 -17.17
C ILE A 36 22.79 15.10 -16.66
N LEU A 37 23.22 14.74 -15.45
CA LEU A 37 24.63 14.59 -15.11
C LEU A 37 24.84 13.37 -14.18
N ALA A 38 25.65 12.43 -14.68
CA ALA A 38 26.28 11.34 -13.95
C ALA A 38 27.23 11.92 -12.87
N SER A 39 27.63 11.25 -11.79
CA SER A 39 28.12 9.88 -11.68
C SER A 39 28.37 9.60 -10.18
N SER A 40 28.38 8.32 -9.77
CA SER A 40 29.33 7.80 -8.77
C SER A 40 29.19 6.28 -8.64
N ARG A 41 30.33 5.60 -8.72
CA ARG A 41 30.51 4.14 -8.63
C ARG A 41 30.16 3.64 -7.23
N ILE A 42 29.45 2.52 -7.15
CA ILE A 42 29.19 1.80 -5.89
C ILE A 42 29.78 0.39 -6.00
N HIS A 43 30.62 0.06 -5.03
CA HIS A 43 31.23 -1.24 -4.83
C HIS A 43 30.18 -2.30 -4.44
N LEU A 44 30.18 -3.41 -5.18
CA LEU A 44 29.33 -4.58 -4.97
C LEU A 44 29.77 -5.37 -3.72
N TYR A 45 28.86 -5.52 -2.75
CA TYR A 45 28.94 -6.55 -1.71
C TYR A 45 27.88 -7.63 -1.94
N ARG A 46 28.32 -8.87 -1.71
CA ARG A 46 27.71 -10.17 -2.02
C ARG A 46 26.44 -10.45 -1.20
N PRO A 47 25.29 -10.81 -1.82
CA PRO A 47 24.16 -11.41 -1.14
C PRO A 47 24.32 -12.94 -1.06
N LEU A 48 23.83 -13.52 0.04
CA LEU A 48 23.74 -14.97 0.24
C LEU A 48 22.74 -15.60 -0.74
N ALA A 49 23.28 -16.50 -1.56
CA ALA A 49 22.63 -17.59 -2.30
C ALA A 49 21.34 -17.26 -3.10
N THR A 50 21.53 -16.79 -4.33
CA THR A 50 20.68 -17.18 -5.45
C THR A 50 21.32 -18.40 -6.12
N SER A 51 20.54 -19.45 -6.37
CA SER A 51 21.01 -20.68 -6.99
C SER A 51 21.35 -20.43 -8.46
N SER A 52 22.64 -20.36 -8.78
CA SER A 52 23.16 -20.37 -10.14
C SER A 52 24.19 -21.49 -10.28
N SER A 53 23.76 -22.63 -10.83
CA SER A 53 24.66 -23.67 -11.36
C SER A 53 24.05 -24.34 -12.59
N ILE A 54 23.81 -23.54 -13.63
CA ILE A 54 23.62 -24.03 -15.00
C ILE A 54 24.69 -23.33 -15.85
N LEU A 55 25.91 -23.88 -15.87
CA LEU A 55 26.94 -23.76 -16.94
C LEU A 55 28.33 -24.29 -16.52
N SER A 56 28.41 -25.43 -15.83
CA SER A 56 29.71 -26.10 -15.58
C SER A 56 29.65 -27.61 -15.79
N ARG A 57 29.06 -28.05 -16.90
CA ARG A 57 29.26 -29.40 -17.45
C ARG A 57 29.52 -29.33 -18.95
N LEU A 58 30.70 -28.83 -19.30
CA LEU A 58 31.32 -29.10 -20.58
C LEU A 58 32.73 -29.62 -20.29
N ARG A 59 32.92 -30.94 -20.46
CA ARG A 59 34.23 -31.55 -20.70
C ARG A 59 34.09 -32.59 -21.81
N PRO A 60 35.17 -32.82 -22.57
CA PRO A 60 35.10 -33.09 -24.01
C PRO A 60 34.79 -34.56 -24.36
N LEU A 61 34.29 -34.72 -25.58
CA LEU A 61 34.03 -35.99 -26.28
C LEU A 61 35.33 -36.69 -26.69
N SER A 62 35.41 -38.01 -26.48
CA SER A 62 35.84 -39.08 -27.42
C SER A 62 36.33 -40.35 -26.69
N PRO A 63 36.38 -41.56 -27.32
CA PRO A 63 35.43 -42.15 -28.28
C PRO A 63 35.00 -43.60 -27.93
N ARG A 64 33.80 -43.95 -28.40
CA ARG A 64 33.32 -45.26 -28.93
C ARG A 64 33.87 -46.58 -28.32
N ARG A 65 33.01 -47.35 -27.63
CA ARG A 65 32.99 -48.83 -27.72
C ARG A 65 31.64 -49.46 -27.32
N THR A 66 31.05 -50.13 -28.32
CA THR A 66 30.24 -51.37 -28.29
C THR A 66 29.05 -51.52 -27.33
N ALA A 67 27.85 -51.62 -27.92
CA ALA A 67 26.61 -52.08 -27.28
C ALA A 67 26.57 -53.61 -27.10
N PRO A 68 25.83 -54.08 -26.08
CA PRO A 68 25.00 -55.28 -26.25
C PRO A 68 23.53 -55.08 -25.81
N ALA A 69 22.70 -56.04 -26.23
CA ALA A 69 21.23 -56.07 -26.35
C ALA A 69 20.42 -55.96 -25.02
N PRO A 70 19.09 -55.74 -25.08
CA PRO A 70 18.29 -55.31 -23.94
C PRO A 70 17.71 -56.48 -23.13
N PRO A 71 17.55 -56.36 -21.80
CA PRO A 71 16.65 -57.22 -21.06
C PRO A 71 15.39 -56.48 -20.56
N ALA A 72 14.25 -57.13 -20.82
CA ALA A 72 12.96 -57.14 -20.12
C ALA A 72 12.43 -55.84 -19.46
N ARG A 73 11.24 -55.43 -19.93
CA ARG A 73 10.33 -54.47 -19.26
C ARG A 73 10.10 -54.88 -17.80
N ARG A 74 10.78 -54.22 -16.88
CA ARG A 74 10.33 -54.02 -15.49
C ARG A 74 9.56 -52.71 -15.45
N THR A 75 8.27 -52.79 -15.19
CA THR A 75 7.43 -51.68 -14.76
C THR A 75 8.07 -51.05 -13.51
N LEU A 76 8.77 -49.93 -13.70
CA LEU A 76 9.26 -49.09 -12.61
C LEU A 76 8.08 -48.28 -12.08
N ASP A 77 7.46 -48.80 -11.03
CA ASP A 77 6.84 -47.95 -10.00
C ASP A 77 7.90 -46.96 -9.52
N ARG A 78 7.85 -45.75 -10.08
CA ARG A 78 8.68 -44.65 -9.61
C ARG A 78 8.07 -44.15 -8.31
N GLN A 79 8.42 -44.78 -7.18
CA GLN A 79 8.31 -44.11 -5.90
C GLN A 79 9.09 -42.79 -5.98
N PRO A 80 8.50 -41.66 -5.55
CA PRO A 80 9.22 -40.40 -5.52
C PRO A 80 10.39 -40.54 -4.53
N SER A 81 11.60 -40.41 -5.04
CA SER A 81 12.85 -40.47 -4.29
C SER A 81 12.85 -39.43 -3.17
N THR A 82 13.11 -39.90 -1.96
CA THR A 82 13.30 -39.17 -0.69
C THR A 82 14.53 -38.24 -0.67
N GLU A 83 15.25 -38.12 -1.78
CA GLU A 83 16.55 -37.41 -1.85
C GLU A 83 16.44 -35.88 -1.88
N ASP A 84 15.32 -35.30 -2.38
CA ASP A 84 15.11 -33.84 -2.35
C ASP A 84 14.73 -33.29 -0.96
N GLU A 85 14.41 -34.18 -0.01
CA GLU A 85 13.92 -33.83 1.33
C GLU A 85 15.03 -33.87 2.40
N ALA A 86 16.14 -34.54 2.09
CA ALA A 86 17.25 -34.81 3.02
C ALA A 86 18.15 -33.59 3.34
N ASP A 87 18.19 -32.58 2.46
CA ASP A 87 19.12 -31.44 2.58
C ASP A 87 18.51 -30.15 3.16
N LEU A 88 17.24 -30.18 3.59
CA LEU A 88 16.61 -28.97 4.12
C LEU A 88 16.86 -28.80 5.64
N PRO A 89 17.38 -27.65 6.12
CA PRO A 89 17.67 -27.42 7.54
C PRO A 89 16.39 -27.59 8.37
N PRO A 90 16.46 -28.11 9.61
CA PRO A 90 15.28 -28.50 10.39
C PRO A 90 14.22 -27.39 10.43
N PRO A 91 12.92 -27.73 10.27
CA PRO A 91 11.86 -26.73 10.29
C PRO A 91 11.89 -25.94 11.61
N PRO A 92 11.47 -24.66 11.61
CA PRO A 92 11.38 -23.89 12.84
C PRO A 92 10.60 -24.65 13.93
N SER A 93 11.07 -24.60 15.17
CA SER A 93 10.47 -25.34 16.29
C SER A 93 9.01 -24.94 16.56
N ASP A 94 8.58 -23.77 16.09
CA ASP A 94 7.21 -23.26 16.18
C ASP A 94 6.32 -23.63 14.97
N THR A 95 6.75 -24.55 14.11
CA THR A 95 5.97 -24.97 12.93
C THR A 95 4.77 -25.82 13.32
N GLN A 96 3.58 -25.24 13.17
CA GLN A 96 2.29 -25.85 13.42
C GLN A 96 1.47 -25.99 12.12
N GLN A 97 0.38 -26.75 12.19
CA GLN A 97 -0.58 -26.81 11.10
C GLN A 97 -1.28 -25.45 10.95
N PRO A 98 -1.29 -24.84 9.75
CA PRO A 98 -1.96 -23.56 9.54
C PRO A 98 -3.47 -23.65 9.80
N SER A 99 -4.01 -22.66 10.51
CA SER A 99 -5.42 -22.60 10.89
C SER A 99 -6.21 -21.65 9.99
N ILE A 100 -7.05 -22.23 9.14
CA ILE A 100 -7.95 -21.49 8.25
C ILE A 100 -8.97 -20.66 9.04
N SER A 101 -9.57 -21.22 10.09
CA SER A 101 -10.60 -20.53 10.88
C SER A 101 -10.05 -19.31 11.60
N ARG A 102 -8.84 -19.40 12.17
CA ARG A 102 -8.17 -18.25 12.82
C ARG A 102 -7.84 -17.15 11.81
N ALA A 103 -7.40 -17.51 10.61
CA ALA A 103 -7.13 -16.55 9.56
C ALA A 103 -8.40 -15.83 9.08
N LEU A 104 -9.48 -16.59 8.83
CA LEU A 104 -10.78 -16.03 8.44
C LEU A 104 -11.40 -15.14 9.51
N LEU A 105 -11.36 -15.57 10.79
CA LEU A 105 -11.88 -14.78 11.90
C LEU A 105 -11.09 -13.48 12.06
N PHE A 106 -9.76 -13.53 11.93
CA PHE A 106 -8.92 -12.34 11.99
C PHE A 106 -9.21 -11.40 10.83
N PHE A 107 -9.33 -11.92 9.60
CA PHE A 107 -9.71 -11.12 8.43
C PHE A 107 -11.07 -10.45 8.63
N ALA A 108 -12.12 -11.22 8.90
CA ALA A 108 -13.47 -10.70 9.05
C ALA A 108 -13.57 -9.68 10.19
N GLY A 109 -13.03 -10.02 11.37
CA GLY A 109 -13.05 -9.14 12.54
C GLY A 109 -12.26 -7.86 12.33
N PHE A 110 -11.01 -7.96 11.86
CA PHE A 110 -10.17 -6.79 11.65
C PHE A 110 -10.69 -5.90 10.52
N SER A 111 -11.13 -6.48 9.39
CA SER A 111 -11.71 -5.72 8.29
C SER A 111 -13.00 -5.02 8.71
N ALA A 112 -13.88 -5.66 9.47
CA ALA A 112 -15.11 -5.02 9.97
C ALA A 112 -14.80 -3.86 10.92
N ILE A 113 -13.88 -4.05 11.87
CA ILE A 113 -13.45 -3.00 12.80
C ILE A 113 -12.78 -1.85 12.04
N SER A 114 -11.90 -2.16 11.10
CA SER A 114 -11.18 -1.16 10.30
C SER A 114 -12.12 -0.38 9.40
N PHE A 115 -13.07 -1.03 8.72
CA PHE A 115 -14.04 -0.35 7.86
C PHE A 115 -14.98 0.55 8.66
N THR A 116 -15.59 0.01 9.72
CA THR A 116 -16.53 0.78 10.57
C THR A 116 -15.81 1.91 11.30
N GLY A 117 -14.61 1.66 11.84
CA GLY A 117 -13.80 2.66 12.52
C GLY A 117 -13.32 3.77 11.58
N ALA A 118 -12.91 3.43 10.36
CA ALA A 118 -12.55 4.42 9.34
C ALA A 118 -13.76 5.25 8.88
N ALA A 119 -14.91 4.61 8.69
CA ALA A 119 -16.15 5.31 8.34
C ALA A 119 -16.59 6.27 9.45
N TYR A 120 -16.54 5.82 10.71
CA TYR A 120 -16.79 6.66 11.88
C TYR A 120 -15.84 7.86 11.93
N TYR A 121 -14.54 7.63 11.73
CA TYR A 121 -13.55 8.70 11.68
C TYR A 121 -13.84 9.68 10.54
N SER A 122 -14.17 9.17 9.35
CA SER A 122 -14.50 10.02 8.19
C SER A 122 -15.69 10.94 8.45
N LEU A 123 -16.75 10.40 9.06
CA LEU A 123 -17.94 11.19 9.43
C LEU A 123 -17.61 12.26 10.48
N LYS A 124 -16.86 11.91 11.53
CA LYS A 124 -16.48 12.88 12.57
C LYS A 124 -15.55 13.96 12.04
N ASP A 125 -14.59 13.59 11.20
CA ASP A 125 -13.68 14.53 10.55
C ASP A 125 -14.48 15.47 9.62
N THR A 126 -15.41 14.93 8.82
CA THR A 126 -16.26 15.72 7.94
C THR A 126 -17.19 16.65 8.73
N GLN A 127 -17.80 16.18 9.82
CA GLN A 127 -18.62 17.00 10.71
C GLN A 127 -17.82 18.17 11.29
N HIS A 128 -16.58 17.91 11.72
CA HIS A 128 -15.69 18.95 12.24
C HIS A 128 -15.38 20.01 11.18
N VAL A 129 -14.99 19.59 9.98
CA VAL A 129 -14.72 20.50 8.86
C VAL A 129 -15.96 21.28 8.43
N ALA A 130 -17.13 20.62 8.39
CA ALA A 130 -18.40 21.27 8.10
C ALA A 130 -18.76 22.36 9.13
N SER A 131 -18.55 22.09 10.42
CA SER A 131 -18.81 23.07 11.47
C SER A 131 -17.92 24.32 11.35
N GLN A 132 -16.66 24.15 10.92
CA GLN A 132 -15.74 25.27 10.68
C GLN A 132 -16.15 26.12 9.47
N LEU A 133 -16.67 25.49 8.42
CA LEU A 133 -17.21 26.18 7.24
C LEU A 133 -18.43 27.04 7.58
N GLN A 134 -19.29 26.54 8.47
CA GLN A 134 -20.49 27.26 8.91
C GLN A 134 -20.15 28.44 9.83
N THR A 135 -19.18 28.29 10.73
CA THR A 135 -18.76 29.38 11.62
C THR A 135 -17.90 30.44 10.93
N SER A 136 -17.16 30.07 9.89
CA SER A 136 -16.24 30.96 9.16
C SER A 136 -16.83 31.50 7.85
N ARG A 137 -18.14 31.70 7.80
CA ARG A 137 -18.88 32.08 6.58
C ARG A 137 -18.23 33.25 5.83
N ASP A 138 -17.73 34.27 6.51
CA ASP A 138 -17.13 35.46 5.87
C ASP A 138 -15.78 35.17 5.19
N VAL A 139 -14.95 34.29 5.76
CA VAL A 139 -13.62 33.93 5.20
C VAL A 139 -13.79 33.10 3.93
N PHE A 140 -14.72 32.16 3.93
CA PHE A 140 -14.97 31.29 2.77
C PHE A 140 -15.96 31.89 1.75
N ALA A 141 -16.78 32.88 2.13
CA ALA A 141 -17.63 33.62 1.20
C ALA A 141 -16.79 34.45 0.22
N ASN A 142 -15.71 35.10 0.69
CA ASN A 142 -14.79 35.85 -0.17
C ASN A 142 -14.00 34.96 -1.14
N ILE A 143 -13.78 33.69 -0.78
CA ILE A 143 -13.18 32.69 -1.68
C ILE A 143 -14.22 32.25 -2.72
N SER A 144 -15.49 32.09 -2.33
CA SER A 144 -16.55 31.61 -3.21
C SER A 144 -16.90 32.54 -4.39
N SER A 145 -16.72 33.86 -4.25
CA SER A 145 -16.93 34.81 -5.35
C SER A 145 -15.87 34.68 -6.46
N PHE A 146 -14.67 34.17 -6.13
CA PHE A 146 -13.58 33.96 -7.09
C PHE A 146 -13.64 32.62 -7.84
N PHE A 147 -14.37 31.63 -7.29
CA PHE A 147 -14.39 30.26 -7.83
C PHE A 147 -15.77 29.79 -8.32
N SER A 148 -16.79 30.66 -8.28
CA SER A 148 -18.12 30.35 -8.82
C SER A 148 -18.13 30.41 -10.35
N SER A 149 -17.54 29.39 -10.97
CA SER A 149 -17.93 28.94 -12.32
C SER A 149 -18.53 27.55 -12.19
N SER A 150 -19.77 27.45 -12.66
CA SER A 150 -20.73 26.36 -12.63
C SER A 150 -20.20 24.92 -12.65
N VAL A 151 -20.58 24.12 -11.64
CA VAL A 151 -20.91 22.70 -11.83
C VAL A 151 -22.20 22.41 -11.05
N SER A 152 -23.32 22.38 -11.76
CA SER A 152 -24.58 21.85 -11.28
C SER A 152 -24.61 20.34 -11.52
N SER A 153 -24.09 19.54 -10.58
CA SER A 153 -24.30 18.10 -10.60
C SER A 153 -25.62 17.77 -9.90
N GLY A 154 -26.67 17.61 -10.70
CA GLY A 154 -28.04 17.30 -10.30
C GLY A 154 -28.28 15.91 -9.71
N ARG A 155 -27.60 15.57 -8.61
CA ARG A 155 -28.11 14.57 -7.66
C ARG A 155 -28.34 15.31 -6.35
N ALA A 156 -29.47 15.03 -5.69
CA ALA A 156 -29.76 15.56 -4.38
C ALA A 156 -28.67 15.07 -3.41
N GLU A 157 -27.58 15.84 -3.26
CA GLU A 157 -26.67 15.71 -2.14
C GLU A 157 -27.54 15.91 -0.91
N ALA A 158 -27.72 14.86 -0.11
CA ALA A 158 -28.43 14.99 1.13
C ALA A 158 -27.68 16.07 1.94
N GLU A 159 -28.39 17.13 2.36
CA GLU A 159 -27.85 18.25 3.15
C GLU A 159 -27.51 17.80 4.59
N ILE A 160 -26.83 16.67 4.74
CA ILE A 160 -26.41 16.07 6.01
C ILE A 160 -25.54 17.05 6.78
N TRP A 161 -24.76 17.86 6.07
CA TRP A 161 -23.83 18.84 6.63
C TRP A 161 -24.41 20.26 6.69
N GLY A 162 -25.72 20.42 6.44
CA GLY A 162 -26.41 21.70 6.40
C GLY A 162 -26.35 22.43 5.05
N PRO A 163 -27.12 23.53 4.91
CA PRO A 163 -27.34 24.18 3.63
C PRO A 163 -26.07 24.82 3.07
N GLY A 164 -25.81 24.54 1.79
CA GLY A 164 -24.68 25.09 1.02
C GLY A 164 -23.32 24.44 1.32
N VAL A 165 -23.25 23.36 2.08
CA VAL A 165 -22.02 22.59 2.32
C VAL A 165 -21.88 21.48 1.27
N SER A 166 -21.21 21.78 0.16
CA SER A 166 -20.91 20.79 -0.89
C SER A 166 -19.59 20.06 -0.62
N GLU A 167 -19.41 18.89 -1.25
CA GLU A 167 -18.16 18.11 -1.15
C GLU A 167 -16.93 18.93 -1.54
N HIS A 168 -17.05 19.75 -2.59
CA HIS A 168 -15.97 20.63 -3.02
C HIS A 168 -15.54 21.62 -1.93
N ARG A 169 -16.50 22.25 -1.23
CA ARG A 169 -16.22 23.16 -0.12
C ARG A 169 -15.57 22.44 1.06
N LEU A 170 -16.04 21.24 1.38
CA LEU A 170 -15.45 20.39 2.41
C LEU A 170 -13.98 20.10 2.11
N ARG A 171 -13.64 19.79 0.86
CA ARG A 171 -12.24 19.51 0.44
C ARG A 171 -11.37 20.76 0.52
N ILE A 172 -11.86 21.94 0.14
CA ILE A 172 -11.12 23.20 0.29
C ILE A 172 -10.83 23.47 1.77
N ALA A 173 -11.85 23.37 2.61
CA ALA A 173 -11.69 23.57 4.05
C ALA A 173 -10.73 22.53 4.66
N LYS A 174 -10.81 21.27 4.21
CA LYS A 174 -9.89 20.23 4.64
C LYS A 174 -8.44 20.55 4.26
N ASN A 175 -8.19 21.01 3.03
CA ASN A 175 -6.86 21.41 2.61
C ASN A 175 -6.32 22.57 3.45
N HIS A 176 -7.14 23.56 3.76
CA HIS A 176 -6.78 24.66 4.65
C HIS A 176 -6.45 24.18 6.08
N GLU A 177 -7.24 23.27 6.62
CA GLU A 177 -7.00 22.66 7.93
C GLU A 177 -5.66 21.88 7.95
N VAL A 178 -5.40 21.09 6.91
CA VAL A 178 -4.15 20.34 6.75
C VAL A 178 -2.96 21.29 6.65
N ALA A 179 -3.05 22.37 5.87
CA ALA A 179 -2.00 23.38 5.78
C ALA A 179 -1.70 24.03 7.14
N THR A 180 -2.75 24.35 7.91
CA THR A 180 -2.62 24.88 9.27
C THR A 180 -1.90 23.89 10.19
N ARG A 181 -2.28 22.61 10.16
CA ARG A 181 -1.63 21.56 10.94
C ARG A 181 -0.15 21.37 10.56
N LEU A 182 0.19 21.48 9.27
CA LEU A 182 1.58 21.43 8.79
C LEU A 182 2.39 22.63 9.31
N GLY A 183 1.80 23.83 9.31
CA GLY A 183 2.42 25.03 9.91
C GLY A 183 2.73 24.85 11.40
N LEU A 184 1.79 24.34 12.19
CA LEU A 184 2.00 24.06 13.61
C LEU A 184 3.08 23.01 13.86
N ARG A 185 3.15 21.98 13.01
CA ARG A 185 4.21 20.95 13.07
C ARG A 185 5.58 21.51 12.75
N LEU A 186 5.67 22.46 11.81
CA LEU A 186 6.91 23.19 11.54
C LEU A 186 7.33 24.01 12.77
N GLU A 187 6.41 24.75 13.39
CA GLU A 187 6.72 25.51 14.61
C GLU A 187 7.25 24.60 15.72
N TRP A 188 6.61 23.44 15.92
CA TRP A 188 7.04 22.43 16.88
C TRP A 188 8.43 21.86 16.54
N LEU A 189 8.68 21.51 15.28
CA LEU A 189 9.97 21.01 14.80
C LEU A 189 11.09 22.04 15.01
N MET A 190 10.84 23.30 14.68
CA MET A 190 11.77 24.40 14.91
C MET A 190 11.96 24.70 16.40
N GLY A 191 10.96 24.41 17.24
CA GLY A 191 11.09 24.38 18.69
C GLY A 191 12.15 23.38 19.16
N TRP A 192 12.09 22.15 18.65
CA TRP A 192 13.06 21.09 18.97
C TRP A 192 14.47 21.39 18.48
N CYS A 193 14.62 21.91 17.26
CA CYS A 193 15.93 22.31 16.75
C CYS A 193 16.61 23.34 17.67
N ARG A 194 15.82 24.28 18.21
CA ARG A 194 16.31 25.27 19.18
C ARG A 194 16.64 24.65 20.53
N GLN A 195 15.79 23.77 21.07
CA GLN A 195 16.03 23.09 22.35
C GLN A 195 17.27 22.20 22.32
N LEU A 196 17.54 21.55 21.19
CA LEU A 196 18.73 20.73 20.97
C LEU A 196 19.98 21.55 20.61
N HIS A 197 19.88 22.90 20.60
CA HIS A 197 20.97 23.81 20.28
C HIS A 197 21.66 23.48 18.94
N LEU A 198 20.87 23.09 17.92
CA LEU A 198 21.41 22.78 16.60
C LEU A 198 21.98 24.03 15.93
N PRO A 199 23.06 23.92 15.13
CA PRO A 199 23.60 25.05 14.37
C PRO A 199 22.54 25.72 13.49
N GLU A 200 22.65 27.04 13.28
CA GLU A 200 21.67 27.80 12.50
C GLU A 200 21.47 27.24 11.09
N GLY A 201 22.57 26.90 10.40
CA GLY A 201 22.50 26.30 9.06
C GLY A 201 21.75 24.96 9.03
N VAL A 202 21.83 24.15 10.09
CA VAL A 202 21.08 22.88 10.20
C VAL A 202 19.60 23.16 10.43
N THR A 203 19.28 24.07 11.35
CA THR A 203 17.90 24.46 11.65
C THR A 203 17.21 25.04 10.42
N GLU A 204 17.89 25.91 9.68
CA GLU A 204 17.40 26.49 8.44
C GLU A 204 17.18 25.42 7.36
N PHE A 205 18.15 24.52 7.16
CA PHE A 205 18.02 23.42 6.21
C PHE A 205 16.81 22.54 6.53
N VAL A 206 16.61 22.19 7.81
CA VAL A 206 15.46 21.38 8.27
C VAL A 206 14.15 22.12 8.00
N GLY A 207 14.07 23.41 8.36
CA GLY A 207 12.87 24.22 8.15
C GLY A 207 12.49 24.37 6.68
N ARG A 208 13.47 24.70 5.82
CA ARG A 208 13.27 24.81 4.36
C ARG A 208 12.87 23.48 3.74
N SER A 209 13.54 22.39 4.11
CA SER A 209 13.21 21.05 3.61
C SER A 209 11.79 20.64 4.00
N TYR A 210 11.39 20.91 5.24
CA TYR A 210 10.02 20.66 5.70
C TYR A 210 9.00 21.46 4.90
N LEU A 211 9.22 22.76 4.71
CA LEU A 211 8.32 23.63 3.93
C LEU A 211 8.14 23.13 2.50
N ILE A 212 9.24 22.80 1.81
CA ILE A 212 9.19 22.28 0.44
C ILE A 212 8.37 20.98 0.37
N VAL A 213 8.53 20.09 1.33
CA VAL A 213 7.78 18.82 1.36
C VAL A 213 6.31 19.05 1.71
N ALA A 214 6.03 19.95 2.66
CA ALA A 214 4.68 20.29 3.08
C ALA A 214 3.87 20.95 1.95
N GLU A 215 4.48 21.90 1.24
CA GLU A 215 3.91 22.56 0.06
C GLU A 215 3.64 21.53 -1.03
N LYS A 216 4.64 20.72 -1.41
CA LYS A 216 4.45 19.65 -2.40
C LYS A 216 3.35 18.67 -2.03
N TYR A 217 3.19 18.36 -0.75
CA TYR A 217 2.12 17.48 -0.28
C TYR A 217 0.73 18.12 -0.45
N LEU A 218 0.58 19.41 -0.14
CA LEU A 218 -0.66 20.15 -0.34
C LEU A 218 -1.03 20.26 -1.82
N ASP A 219 -0.04 20.39 -2.69
CA ASP A 219 -0.23 20.49 -4.15
C ASP A 219 -0.58 19.14 -4.80
N LEU A 220 -0.44 18.02 -4.08
CA LEU A 220 -0.82 16.72 -4.63
C LEU A 220 -2.33 16.64 -4.86
N PRO A 221 -2.77 15.99 -5.95
CA PRO A 221 -4.16 15.60 -6.10
C PRO A 221 -4.62 14.74 -4.91
N PRO A 222 -5.89 14.82 -4.47
CA PRO A 222 -6.39 14.06 -3.32
C PRO A 222 -6.14 12.54 -3.45
N ALA A 223 -6.24 12.01 -4.67
CA ALA A 223 -5.93 10.63 -4.98
C ALA A 223 -4.47 10.21 -4.69
N LYS A 224 -3.51 11.14 -4.75
CA LYS A 224 -2.10 10.87 -4.41
C LYS A 224 -1.84 11.13 -2.92
N GLN A 225 -2.50 12.12 -2.33
CA GLN A 225 -2.38 12.42 -0.90
C GLN A 225 -2.71 11.20 -0.04
N VAL A 226 -3.75 10.43 -0.38
CA VAL A 226 -4.15 9.23 0.39
C VAL A 226 -3.11 8.09 0.36
N VAL A 227 -2.23 8.08 -0.64
CA VAL A 227 -1.19 7.06 -0.78
C VAL A 227 0.02 7.35 0.10
N VAL A 228 0.30 8.64 0.38
CA VAL A 228 1.50 9.07 1.12
C VAL A 228 1.62 8.40 2.49
N PRO A 229 0.57 8.30 3.33
CA PRO A 229 0.67 7.61 4.62
C PRO A 229 1.04 6.13 4.50
N VAL A 230 0.54 5.43 3.47
CA VAL A 230 0.90 4.01 3.23
C VAL A 230 2.38 3.89 2.86
N ILE A 231 2.86 4.73 1.94
CA ILE A 231 4.28 4.76 1.57
C ILE A 231 5.15 5.09 2.78
N ALA A 232 4.73 6.04 3.62
CA ALA A 232 5.47 6.41 4.83
C ALA A 232 5.60 5.22 5.81
N VAL A 233 4.52 4.48 6.06
CA VAL A 233 4.55 3.26 6.89
C VAL A 233 5.45 2.19 6.27
N ASN A 234 5.32 1.92 4.97
CA ASN A 234 6.17 0.97 4.25
C ASN A 234 7.66 1.36 4.34
N THR A 235 7.95 2.66 4.22
CA THR A 235 9.30 3.23 4.33
C THR A 235 9.88 2.98 5.72
N ALA A 236 9.09 3.25 6.77
CA ALA A 236 9.53 3.04 8.15
C ALA A 236 9.82 1.55 8.42
N VAL A 237 8.94 0.65 8.00
CA VAL A 237 9.14 -0.81 8.15
C VAL A 237 10.34 -1.30 7.34
N PHE A 238 10.52 -0.82 6.12
CA PHE A 238 11.70 -1.13 5.30
C PHE A 238 13.01 -0.61 5.92
N ALA A 239 12.99 0.58 6.51
CA ALA A 239 14.12 1.12 7.25
C ALA A 239 14.47 0.23 8.46
N LEU A 240 13.46 -0.25 9.20
CA LEU A 240 13.68 -1.21 10.28
C LEU A 240 14.30 -2.51 9.79
N TRP A 241 13.86 -3.06 8.64
CA TRP A 241 14.49 -4.21 8.01
C TRP A 241 15.94 -3.94 7.63
N THR A 242 16.23 -2.76 7.10
CA THR A 242 17.59 -2.34 6.72
C THR A 242 18.50 -2.26 7.94
N ILE A 243 18.03 -1.66 9.04
CA ILE A 243 18.76 -1.59 10.31
C ILE A 243 18.97 -3.00 10.88
N ALA A 244 17.93 -3.84 10.89
CA ALA A 244 18.01 -5.21 11.39
C ALA A 244 19.03 -6.06 10.61
N SER A 245 19.09 -5.88 9.29
CA SER A 245 20.05 -6.55 8.41
C SER A 245 21.48 -6.12 8.70
N ARG A 246 21.71 -4.80 8.85
CA ARG A 246 23.03 -4.23 9.16
C ARG A 246 23.56 -4.64 10.54
N ARG A 247 22.68 -4.81 11.54
CA ARG A 247 23.04 -5.25 12.91
C ARG A 247 23.27 -6.76 13.03
N GLY A 248 23.64 -7.42 11.92
CA GLY A 248 24.15 -8.79 11.93
C GLY A 248 23.14 -9.88 11.64
N GLY A 249 22.07 -9.63 10.85
CA GLY A 249 21.24 -10.60 10.09
C GLY A 249 20.55 -11.77 10.83
N ALA A 250 20.97 -12.08 12.05
CA ALA A 250 20.54 -13.16 12.92
C ALA A 250 20.37 -12.65 14.37
N GLY A 251 20.60 -11.36 14.62
CA GLY A 251 20.43 -10.71 15.92
C GLY A 251 18.96 -10.61 16.38
N GLY A 252 18.76 -10.13 17.61
CA GLY A 252 17.43 -10.01 18.23
C GLY A 252 16.42 -9.22 17.38
N MET A 253 16.86 -8.10 16.78
CA MET A 253 16.01 -7.26 15.93
C MET A 253 15.53 -7.97 14.66
N TRP A 254 16.42 -8.70 13.96
CA TRP A 254 16.03 -9.48 12.79
C TRP A 254 14.99 -10.56 13.12
N ARG A 255 15.19 -11.28 14.24
CA ARG A 255 14.22 -12.27 14.74
C ARG A 255 12.90 -11.62 15.10
N TRP A 256 12.92 -10.45 15.73
CA TRP A 256 11.71 -9.69 16.06
C TRP A 256 10.96 -9.25 14.81
N MET A 257 11.66 -8.69 13.81
CA MET A 257 11.07 -8.30 12.52
C MET A 257 10.48 -9.52 11.81
N THR A 258 11.20 -10.65 11.80
CA THR A 258 10.71 -11.89 11.18
C THR A 258 9.47 -12.45 11.86
N ARG A 259 9.37 -12.34 13.19
CA ARG A 259 8.20 -12.82 13.95
C ARG A 259 6.98 -11.92 13.81
N ASN A 260 7.18 -10.63 13.51
CA ASN A 260 6.13 -9.63 13.54
C ASN A 260 5.76 -9.02 12.19
N PHE A 261 6.59 -9.12 11.15
CA PHE A 261 6.40 -8.48 9.85
C PHE A 261 6.54 -9.44 8.67
N VAL A 262 6.62 -10.75 8.94
CA VAL A 262 6.61 -11.80 7.92
C VAL A 262 5.46 -12.75 8.25
N HIS A 263 4.55 -12.93 7.32
CA HIS A 263 3.47 -13.88 7.51
C HIS A 263 3.98 -15.29 7.24
N ARG A 264 3.87 -16.15 8.24
CA ARG A 264 4.11 -17.59 8.13
C ARG A 264 2.84 -18.32 8.55
N PRO A 265 2.10 -18.94 7.62
CA PRO A 265 0.84 -19.62 7.95
C PRO A 265 0.98 -20.66 9.07
N SER A 266 2.14 -21.32 9.16
CA SER A 266 2.43 -22.33 10.17
C SER A 266 2.85 -21.78 11.54
N SER A 267 2.98 -20.46 11.73
CA SER A 267 3.51 -19.91 12.99
C SER A 267 2.42 -19.44 13.97
N ALA A 268 1.14 -19.73 13.71
CA ALA A 268 -0.05 -19.37 14.52
C ALA A 268 -0.26 -17.87 14.85
N ARG A 269 0.60 -16.97 14.33
CA ARG A 269 0.60 -15.53 14.57
C ARG A 269 -0.30 -14.82 13.56
N THR A 270 -1.58 -14.66 13.90
CA THR A 270 -2.58 -14.05 13.01
C THR A 270 -2.32 -12.57 12.75
N HIS A 271 -1.73 -11.83 13.69
CA HIS A 271 -1.40 -10.41 13.48
C HIS A 271 -0.45 -10.19 12.30
N THR A 272 0.37 -11.19 11.96
CA THR A 272 1.26 -11.12 10.79
C THR A 272 0.52 -11.11 9.46
N LEU A 273 -0.77 -11.51 9.41
CA LEU A 273 -1.61 -11.31 8.22
C LEU A 273 -1.75 -9.83 7.87
N LEU A 274 -1.77 -8.95 8.88
CA LEU A 274 -1.88 -7.51 8.69
C LEU A 274 -0.50 -6.87 8.49
N THR A 275 0.41 -7.08 9.42
CA THR A 275 1.70 -6.36 9.42
C THR A 275 2.58 -6.73 8.23
N SER A 276 2.41 -7.92 7.66
CA SER A 276 3.11 -8.34 6.44
C SER A 276 2.69 -7.54 5.21
N VAL A 277 1.46 -7.01 5.16
CA VAL A 277 0.97 -6.13 4.08
C VAL A 277 1.84 -4.87 3.97
N TYR A 278 2.33 -4.37 5.09
CA TYR A 278 3.15 -3.15 5.16
C TYR A 278 4.66 -3.42 5.21
N SER A 279 5.08 -4.65 4.91
CA SER A 279 6.45 -5.12 5.12
C SER A 279 7.14 -5.44 3.81
N HIS A 280 8.34 -4.87 3.61
CA HIS A 280 9.20 -5.18 2.48
C HIS A 280 10.61 -5.41 3.01
N GLN A 281 11.23 -6.54 2.66
CA GLN A 281 12.59 -6.89 3.12
C GLN A 281 13.68 -6.43 2.16
N THR A 282 13.40 -6.42 0.85
CA THR A 282 14.39 -6.10 -0.19
C THR A 282 14.07 -4.75 -0.83
N PHE A 283 15.12 -4.01 -1.19
CA PHE A 283 14.97 -2.68 -1.81
C PHE A 283 14.14 -2.74 -3.10
N VAL A 284 14.39 -3.74 -3.94
CA VAL A 284 13.69 -3.91 -5.21
C VAL A 284 12.20 -4.14 -5.00
N HIS A 285 11.83 -5.04 -4.08
CA HIS A 285 10.42 -5.30 -3.76
C HIS A 285 9.74 -4.05 -3.19
N TYR A 286 10.40 -3.35 -2.26
CA TYR A 286 9.93 -2.08 -1.72
C TYR A 286 9.71 -1.03 -2.82
N LEU A 287 10.70 -0.83 -3.69
CA LEU A 287 10.68 0.19 -4.74
C LEU A 287 9.55 -0.05 -5.73
N PHE A 288 9.48 -1.25 -6.32
CA PHE A 288 8.46 -1.57 -7.32
C PHE A 288 7.05 -1.51 -6.74
N ASN A 289 6.85 -1.98 -5.51
CA ASN A 289 5.54 -1.96 -4.87
C ASN A 289 5.05 -0.51 -4.62
N ASN A 290 5.88 0.32 -3.98
CA ASN A 290 5.49 1.69 -3.63
C ASN A 290 5.40 2.59 -4.87
N MET A 291 6.22 2.33 -5.89
CA MET A 291 6.13 3.06 -7.15
C MET A 291 4.90 2.65 -7.97
N ALA A 292 4.53 1.36 -8.00
CA ALA A 292 3.26 0.94 -8.60
C ALA A 292 2.07 1.58 -7.87
N LEU A 293 2.06 1.53 -6.53
CA LEU A 293 1.05 2.19 -5.72
C LEU A 293 0.99 3.70 -6.00
N TRP A 294 2.15 4.36 -6.06
CA TRP A 294 2.24 5.77 -6.39
C TRP A 294 1.67 6.05 -7.76
N SER A 295 2.04 5.30 -8.81
CA SER A 295 1.57 5.50 -10.18
C SER A 295 0.04 5.40 -10.30
N ILE A 296 -0.55 4.38 -9.68
CA ILE A 296 -2.00 4.12 -9.74
C ILE A 296 -2.79 5.17 -8.94
N GLY A 297 -2.30 5.54 -7.75
CA GLY A 297 -3.00 6.46 -6.85
C GLY A 297 -4.28 5.86 -6.23
N GLY A 298 -5.09 6.72 -5.61
CA GLY A 298 -6.40 6.39 -5.04
C GLY A 298 -7.60 6.83 -5.89
N SER A 299 -7.37 7.27 -7.14
CA SER A 299 -8.41 7.85 -8.00
C SER A 299 -9.56 6.89 -8.27
N ALA A 300 -9.25 5.59 -8.43
CA ALA A 300 -10.25 4.58 -8.73
C ALA A 300 -11.22 4.36 -7.56
N LEU A 301 -10.77 4.56 -6.33
CA LEU A 301 -11.62 4.46 -5.15
C LEU A 301 -12.62 5.62 -5.07
N PHE A 302 -12.18 6.82 -5.48
CA PHE A 302 -13.08 7.97 -5.61
C PHE A 302 -14.20 7.67 -6.61
N VAL A 303 -13.86 7.13 -7.78
CA VAL A 303 -14.86 6.74 -8.79
C VAL A 303 -15.78 5.64 -8.25
N ALA A 304 -15.24 4.60 -7.62
CA ALA A 304 -16.02 3.50 -7.08
C ALA A 304 -17.03 3.93 -6.00
N ALA A 305 -16.69 4.92 -5.16
CA ALA A 305 -17.62 5.48 -4.17
C ALA A 305 -18.80 6.23 -4.82
N HIS A 306 -18.55 6.92 -5.93
CA HIS A 306 -19.52 7.75 -6.65
C HIS A 306 -20.29 6.99 -7.75
N HIS A 307 -19.83 5.81 -8.14
CA HIS A 307 -20.50 4.92 -9.10
C HIS A 307 -21.76 4.25 -8.49
N THR A 308 -22.12 4.59 -7.25
CA THR A 308 -23.28 4.02 -6.55
C THR A 308 -24.57 4.69 -7.00
N ALA A 309 -25.64 3.90 -7.11
CA ALA A 309 -26.97 4.39 -7.53
C ALA A 309 -27.73 5.12 -6.39
N GLY A 310 -27.26 5.01 -5.15
CA GLY A 310 -27.87 5.62 -3.97
C GLY A 310 -27.33 7.02 -3.63
N ALA A 311 -27.97 7.66 -2.65
CA ALA A 311 -27.47 8.92 -2.09
C ALA A 311 -26.08 8.71 -1.47
N THR A 312 -25.10 9.45 -2.00
CA THR A 312 -23.72 9.49 -1.53
C THR A 312 -23.62 10.50 -0.39
N ILE A 313 -22.93 10.11 0.70
CA ILE A 313 -22.60 11.03 1.78
C ILE A 313 -21.31 11.76 1.38
N PRO A 314 -21.31 13.10 1.27
CA PRO A 314 -20.11 13.86 1.01
C PRO A 314 -19.09 13.68 2.13
N GLU A 315 -17.82 13.47 1.77
CA GLU A 315 -16.71 13.30 2.73
C GLU A 315 -15.67 14.40 2.53
N ALA A 316 -15.12 14.94 3.63
CA ALA A 316 -14.06 15.96 3.54
C ALA A 316 -12.73 15.40 3.01
N SER A 317 -12.49 14.10 3.21
CA SER A 317 -11.29 13.40 2.72
C SER A 317 -11.58 11.92 2.48
N THR A 318 -11.05 11.38 1.38
CA THR A 318 -11.13 9.94 1.07
C THR A 318 -10.03 9.13 1.76
N LEU A 319 -9.22 9.74 2.62
CA LEU A 319 -8.09 9.08 3.27
C LEU A 319 -8.53 7.86 4.08
N ALA A 320 -9.56 8.01 4.91
CA ALA A 320 -10.05 6.94 5.77
C ALA A 320 -10.55 5.74 4.95
N HIS A 321 -11.33 6.02 3.91
CA HIS A 321 -11.82 5.02 2.96
C HIS A 321 -10.66 4.27 2.29
N PHE A 322 -9.66 5.00 1.79
CA PHE A 322 -8.51 4.40 1.13
C PHE A 322 -7.69 3.51 2.05
N LEU A 323 -7.42 3.94 3.28
CA LEU A 323 -6.68 3.13 4.24
C LEU A 323 -7.44 1.85 4.63
N ALA A 324 -8.77 1.94 4.80
CA ALA A 324 -9.62 0.79 5.08
C ALA A 324 -9.62 -0.20 3.89
N PHE A 325 -9.85 0.31 2.68
CA PHE A 325 -9.79 -0.48 1.45
C PHE A 325 -8.44 -1.18 1.28
N PHE A 326 -7.34 -0.42 1.34
CA PHE A 326 -5.99 -0.94 1.13
C PHE A 326 -5.65 -2.03 2.15
N THR A 327 -6.01 -1.80 3.42
CA THR A 327 -5.78 -2.77 4.49
C THR A 327 -6.61 -4.03 4.31
N ALA A 328 -7.90 -3.92 3.98
CA ALA A 328 -8.74 -5.10 3.76
C ALA A 328 -8.34 -5.87 2.51
N ALA A 329 -7.96 -5.19 1.42
CA ALA A 329 -7.47 -5.83 0.21
C ALA A 329 -6.19 -6.63 0.48
N GLY A 330 -5.23 -6.04 1.19
CA GLY A 330 -4.01 -6.73 1.60
C GLY A 330 -4.29 -7.90 2.54
N LEU A 331 -5.19 -7.72 3.51
CA LEU A 331 -5.55 -8.75 4.47
C LEU A 331 -6.30 -9.91 3.82
N PHE A 332 -7.18 -9.63 2.85
CA PHE A 332 -7.87 -10.62 2.03
C PHE A 332 -6.86 -11.44 1.21
N ALA A 333 -5.93 -10.76 0.54
CA ALA A 333 -4.87 -11.41 -0.23
C ALA A 333 -3.98 -12.32 0.63
N ALA A 334 -3.53 -11.82 1.79
CA ALA A 334 -2.75 -12.60 2.75
C ALA A 334 -3.54 -13.82 3.29
N THR A 335 -4.84 -13.64 3.54
CA THR A 335 -5.72 -14.72 4.01
C THR A 335 -5.94 -15.78 2.94
N ALA A 336 -6.13 -15.40 1.67
CA ALA A 336 -6.25 -16.35 0.58
C ALA A 336 -4.97 -17.19 0.39
N SER A 337 -3.79 -16.54 0.41
CA SER A 337 -2.49 -17.22 0.39
C SER A 337 -2.31 -18.16 1.60
N HIS A 338 -2.74 -17.71 2.79
CA HIS A 338 -2.76 -18.55 4.00
C HIS A 338 -3.63 -19.79 3.82
N ILE A 339 -4.85 -19.64 3.31
CA ILE A 339 -5.79 -20.75 3.07
C ILE A 339 -5.18 -21.76 2.10
N LEU A 340 -4.64 -21.29 0.97
CA LEU A 340 -4.00 -22.18 0.00
C LEU A 340 -2.82 -22.93 0.62
N THR A 341 -2.00 -22.24 1.41
CA THR A 341 -0.88 -22.85 2.13
C THR A 341 -1.37 -23.88 3.15
N ALA A 342 -2.46 -23.61 3.87
CA ALA A 342 -3.08 -24.53 4.81
C ALA A 342 -3.61 -25.80 4.12
N LEU A 343 -4.25 -25.65 2.95
CA LEU A 343 -4.74 -26.76 2.14
C LEU A 343 -3.58 -27.60 1.60
N ARG A 344 -2.52 -26.96 1.09
CA ARG A 344 -1.29 -27.65 0.65
C ARG A 344 -0.63 -28.38 1.82
N PHE A 345 -0.55 -27.77 3.00
CA PHE A 345 0.00 -28.39 4.20
C PHE A 345 -0.79 -29.64 4.58
N ARG A 346 -2.13 -29.56 4.63
CA ARG A 346 -3.01 -30.69 4.94
C ARG A 346 -2.80 -31.84 3.94
N ARG A 347 -2.81 -31.53 2.64
CA ARG A 347 -2.61 -32.52 1.58
C ARG A 347 -1.25 -33.20 1.69
N THR A 348 -0.16 -32.44 1.89
CA THR A 348 1.18 -33.02 2.08
C THR A 348 1.26 -33.85 3.35
N ALA A 349 0.63 -33.42 4.45
CA ALA A 349 0.62 -34.17 5.70
C ALA A 349 -0.09 -35.52 5.54
N THR A 350 -1.21 -35.57 4.79
CA THR A 350 -1.94 -36.80 4.50
C THR A 350 -1.15 -37.72 3.56
N LEU A 351 -0.49 -37.18 2.53
CA LEU A 351 0.17 -37.99 1.50
C LEU A 351 1.62 -38.40 1.83
N ARG A 352 2.35 -37.58 2.59
CA ARG A 352 3.80 -37.73 2.84
C ARG A 352 4.17 -37.65 4.32
N GLY A 353 3.18 -37.52 5.20
CA GLY A 353 3.40 -37.43 6.65
C GLY A 353 3.66 -36.02 7.16
N LEU A 354 3.49 -35.84 8.47
CA LEU A 354 3.56 -34.54 9.14
C LEU A 354 4.96 -33.92 9.09
N ALA A 355 6.03 -34.74 9.18
CA ALA A 355 7.41 -34.26 9.12
C ALA A 355 7.71 -33.60 7.77
N ALA A 356 7.33 -34.27 6.67
CA ALA A 356 7.44 -33.75 5.31
C ALA A 356 6.67 -32.44 5.12
N ALA A 357 5.44 -32.35 5.63
CA ALA A 357 4.63 -31.14 5.54
C ALA A 357 5.25 -29.95 6.31
N LYS A 358 5.79 -30.20 7.51
CA LYS A 358 6.49 -29.18 8.31
C LYS A 358 7.77 -28.71 7.63
N ALA A 359 8.55 -29.63 7.06
CA ALA A 359 9.75 -29.29 6.33
C ALA A 359 9.41 -28.48 5.06
N THR A 360 8.53 -28.97 4.20
CA THR A 360 8.30 -28.34 2.89
C THR A 360 7.40 -27.10 2.97
N ILE A 361 6.14 -27.29 3.36
CA ILE A 361 5.10 -26.24 3.34
C ILE A 361 5.19 -25.34 4.57
N GLY A 362 5.57 -25.90 5.73
CA GLY A 362 5.65 -25.16 6.99
C GLY A 362 6.66 -24.01 7.00
N ARG A 363 7.61 -24.00 6.04
CA ARG A 363 8.60 -22.94 5.85
C ARG A 363 8.09 -21.78 4.98
N HIS A 364 6.89 -21.88 4.39
CA HIS A 364 6.33 -20.83 3.55
C HIS A 364 6.20 -19.51 4.31
N ALA A 365 6.69 -18.44 3.71
CA ALA A 365 6.71 -17.11 4.26
C ALA A 365 6.38 -16.09 3.18
N SER A 366 5.53 -15.12 3.49
CA SER A 366 5.19 -14.03 2.59
C SER A 366 5.13 -12.68 3.31
N LEU A 367 5.35 -11.63 2.54
CA LEU A 367 5.27 -10.22 2.95
C LEU A 367 5.14 -9.37 1.69
N GLY A 368 4.65 -8.15 1.84
CA GLY A 368 4.53 -7.16 0.77
C GLY A 368 3.10 -6.69 0.59
N ALA A 369 2.95 -5.47 0.08
CA ALA A 369 1.64 -4.88 -0.17
C ALA A 369 1.07 -5.29 -1.54
N SER A 370 1.70 -6.23 -2.26
CA SER A 370 1.43 -6.50 -3.68
C SER A 370 -0.01 -6.90 -3.95
N GLY A 371 -0.64 -7.68 -3.06
CA GLY A 371 -2.07 -8.00 -3.16
C GLY A 371 -2.98 -6.76 -3.08
N ALA A 372 -2.69 -5.83 -2.18
CA ALA A 372 -3.43 -4.56 -2.08
C ALA A 372 -3.18 -3.67 -3.30
N VAL A 373 -1.94 -3.59 -3.78
CA VAL A 373 -1.59 -2.85 -5.00
C VAL A 373 -2.29 -3.44 -6.22
N TYR A 374 -2.38 -4.77 -6.33
CA TYR A 374 -3.15 -5.45 -7.37
C TYR A 374 -4.63 -5.11 -7.31
N ALA A 375 -5.23 -5.08 -6.12
CA ALA A 375 -6.61 -4.65 -5.96
C ALA A 375 -6.83 -3.22 -6.46
N THR A 376 -5.93 -2.29 -6.10
CA THR A 376 -5.97 -0.90 -6.59
C THR A 376 -5.79 -0.82 -8.11
N LEU A 377 -4.90 -1.64 -8.68
CA LEU A 377 -4.67 -1.70 -10.13
C LEU A 377 -5.92 -2.17 -10.88
N VAL A 378 -6.53 -3.27 -10.42
CA VAL A 378 -7.76 -3.80 -11.02
C VAL A 378 -8.91 -2.81 -10.89
N LEU A 379 -9.08 -2.20 -9.71
CA LEU A 379 -10.07 -1.16 -9.50
C LEU A 379 -9.88 0.00 -10.49
N SER A 380 -8.62 0.36 -10.77
CA SER A 380 -8.29 1.42 -11.73
C SER A 380 -8.55 1.02 -13.17
N ALA A 381 -8.36 -0.25 -13.53
CA ALA A 381 -8.71 -0.74 -14.86
C ALA A 381 -10.21 -0.63 -15.14
N PHE A 382 -11.06 -0.85 -14.14
CA PHE A 382 -12.50 -0.64 -14.27
C PHE A 382 -12.90 0.84 -14.25
N ALA A 383 -12.29 1.63 -13.36
CA ALA A 383 -12.60 3.05 -13.24
C ALA A 383 -12.14 3.88 -14.46
N PHE A 384 -11.04 3.47 -15.10
CA PHE A 384 -10.41 4.18 -16.20
C PHE A 384 -9.97 3.19 -17.29
N PRO A 385 -10.91 2.61 -18.07
CA PRO A 385 -10.60 1.55 -19.05
C PRO A 385 -9.63 2.02 -20.14
N ASP A 386 -9.65 3.31 -20.47
CA ASP A 386 -8.78 3.93 -21.48
C ASP A 386 -7.41 4.34 -20.93
N ALA A 387 -7.15 4.15 -19.62
CA ALA A 387 -5.86 4.47 -19.03
C ALA A 387 -4.76 3.58 -19.64
N GLN A 388 -3.58 4.17 -19.82
CA GLN A 388 -2.41 3.45 -20.33
C GLN A 388 -1.41 3.18 -19.21
N LEU A 389 -0.89 1.96 -19.16
CA LEU A 389 0.22 1.57 -18.30
C LEU A 389 1.52 1.65 -19.09
N GLY A 390 2.50 2.39 -18.56
CA GLY A 390 3.87 2.34 -19.03
C GLY A 390 4.63 1.16 -18.43
N ILE A 391 5.54 0.57 -19.20
CA ILE A 391 6.52 -0.38 -18.64
C ILE A 391 7.55 0.40 -17.85
N LEU A 392 7.79 0.00 -16.60
CA LEU A 392 8.80 0.69 -15.80
C LEU A 392 10.18 0.57 -16.45
N PHE A 393 10.88 1.70 -16.57
CA PHE A 393 12.20 1.85 -17.18
C PHE A 393 12.29 1.65 -18.69
N VAL A 394 11.16 1.48 -19.39
CA VAL A 394 11.11 1.51 -20.86
C VAL A 394 10.28 2.71 -21.29
N PRO A 395 10.92 3.86 -21.60
CA PRO A 395 10.19 5.03 -22.05
C PRO A 395 9.50 4.74 -23.39
N PHE A 396 8.39 5.43 -23.64
CA PHE A 396 7.61 5.36 -24.89
C PHE A 396 6.88 4.05 -25.17
N VAL A 397 6.93 3.07 -24.26
CA VAL A 397 6.14 1.84 -24.37
C VAL A 397 5.03 1.87 -23.33
N SER A 398 3.81 2.02 -23.81
CA SER A 398 2.59 1.92 -23.01
C SER A 398 1.59 0.98 -23.66
N PHE A 399 0.73 0.38 -22.85
CA PHE A 399 -0.38 -0.46 -23.31
C PHE A 399 -1.64 -0.18 -22.49
N PRO A 400 -2.84 -0.49 -23.01
CA PRO A 400 -4.08 -0.32 -22.26
C PRO A 400 -4.04 -1.06 -20.92
N ILE A 401 -4.53 -0.41 -19.86
CA ILE A 401 -4.50 -0.95 -18.49
C ILE A 401 -5.16 -2.33 -18.39
N GLY A 402 -6.24 -2.55 -19.14
CA GLY A 402 -6.93 -3.85 -19.21
C GLY A 402 -6.04 -4.97 -19.75
N VAL A 403 -5.28 -4.71 -20.81
CA VAL A 403 -4.30 -5.67 -21.37
C VAL A 403 -3.20 -5.96 -20.34
N GLY A 404 -2.75 -4.92 -19.64
CA GLY A 404 -1.79 -5.05 -18.55
C GLY A 404 -2.27 -5.98 -17.44
N VAL A 405 -3.47 -5.71 -16.92
CA VAL A 405 -4.10 -6.53 -15.88
C VAL A 405 -4.28 -7.96 -16.36
N ALA A 406 -4.78 -8.17 -17.59
CA ALA A 406 -4.96 -9.51 -18.15
C ALA A 406 -3.63 -10.28 -18.24
N GLY A 407 -2.57 -9.64 -18.73
CA GLY A 407 -1.23 -10.24 -18.83
C GLY A 407 -0.65 -10.59 -17.45
N LEU A 408 -0.79 -9.69 -16.48
CA LEU A 408 -0.37 -9.90 -15.10
C LEU A 408 -1.11 -11.08 -14.44
N VAL A 409 -2.44 -11.13 -14.56
CA VAL A 409 -3.27 -12.25 -14.08
C VAL A 409 -2.87 -13.57 -14.76
N ALA A 410 -2.63 -13.56 -16.08
CA ALA A 410 -2.20 -14.76 -16.81
C ALA A 410 -0.84 -15.29 -16.29
N VAL A 411 0.12 -14.40 -16.02
CA VAL A 411 1.41 -14.76 -15.43
C VAL A 411 1.24 -15.37 -14.04
N ASP A 412 0.38 -14.80 -13.20
CA ASP A 412 0.14 -15.34 -11.87
C ASP A 412 -0.60 -16.70 -11.91
N VAL A 413 -1.57 -16.89 -12.81
CA VAL A 413 -2.22 -18.19 -13.02
C VAL A 413 -1.19 -19.22 -13.48
N ALA A 414 -0.35 -18.89 -14.45
CA ALA A 414 0.72 -19.77 -14.92
C ALA A 414 1.71 -20.09 -13.80
N GLY A 415 2.11 -19.09 -13.01
CA GLY A 415 3.00 -19.27 -11.86
C GLY A 415 2.38 -20.15 -10.77
N LEU A 416 1.08 -20.00 -10.51
CA LEU A 416 0.35 -20.82 -9.54
C LEU A 416 0.25 -22.29 -10.00
N VAL A 417 -0.07 -22.52 -11.27
CA VAL A 417 -0.19 -23.87 -11.87
C VAL A 417 1.17 -24.55 -11.96
N ARG A 418 2.22 -23.82 -12.34
CA ARG A 418 3.59 -24.35 -12.48
C ARG A 418 4.38 -24.40 -11.17
N GLY A 419 3.82 -23.86 -10.08
CA GLY A 419 4.44 -23.88 -8.76
C GLY A 419 5.67 -22.96 -8.63
N TRP A 420 5.67 -21.83 -9.34
CA TRP A 420 6.70 -20.81 -9.17
C TRP A 420 6.68 -20.24 -7.75
N LYS A 421 7.87 -20.04 -7.16
CA LYS A 421 8.05 -19.62 -5.76
C LYS A 421 8.56 -18.19 -5.60
N THR A 422 8.86 -17.52 -6.71
CA THR A 422 9.46 -16.16 -6.70
C THR A 422 8.46 -15.10 -6.23
N PHE A 423 7.16 -15.34 -6.44
CA PHE A 423 6.08 -14.43 -6.07
C PHE A 423 4.94 -15.17 -5.36
N ASP A 424 4.20 -14.45 -4.52
CA ASP A 424 2.96 -14.97 -3.93
C ASP A 424 1.81 -14.81 -4.94
N HIS A 425 1.82 -15.67 -5.96
CA HIS A 425 0.82 -15.66 -7.04
C HIS A 425 -0.61 -15.78 -6.51
N ALA A 426 -0.81 -16.51 -5.40
CA ALA A 426 -2.13 -16.65 -4.78
C ALA A 426 -2.61 -15.33 -4.16
N ALA A 427 -1.72 -14.62 -3.45
CA ALA A 427 -2.04 -13.29 -2.92
C ALA A 427 -2.33 -12.28 -4.03
N HIS A 428 -1.59 -12.31 -5.15
CA HIS A 428 -1.84 -11.41 -6.28
C HIS A 428 -3.21 -11.66 -6.92
N LEU A 429 -3.53 -12.92 -7.26
CA LEU A 429 -4.83 -13.28 -7.82
C LEU A 429 -5.99 -12.96 -6.88
N ALA A 430 -5.80 -13.19 -5.58
CA ALA A 430 -6.78 -12.79 -4.57
C ALA A 430 -6.95 -11.27 -4.49
N GLY A 431 -5.85 -10.50 -4.59
CA GLY A 431 -5.88 -9.05 -4.71
C GLY A 431 -6.67 -8.58 -5.94
N ALA A 432 -6.42 -9.20 -7.10
CA ALA A 432 -7.18 -8.92 -8.31
C ALA A 432 -8.68 -9.20 -8.13
N ALA A 433 -9.03 -10.38 -7.60
CA ALA A 433 -10.41 -10.75 -7.31
C ALA A 433 -11.08 -9.78 -6.32
N PHE A 434 -10.36 -9.33 -5.29
CA PHE A 434 -10.84 -8.30 -4.36
C PHE A 434 -11.13 -6.99 -5.09
N GLY A 435 -10.24 -6.55 -5.98
CA GLY A 435 -10.44 -5.35 -6.80
C GLY A 435 -11.70 -5.43 -7.67
N VAL A 436 -11.95 -6.56 -8.34
CA VAL A 436 -13.19 -6.82 -9.09
C VAL A 436 -14.41 -6.71 -8.18
N GLY A 437 -14.40 -7.42 -7.05
CA GLY A 437 -15.51 -7.42 -6.09
C GLY A 437 -15.77 -6.02 -5.50
N TYR A 438 -14.70 -5.27 -5.25
CA TYR A 438 -14.81 -3.91 -4.73
C TYR A 438 -15.39 -2.93 -5.74
N TRP A 439 -15.05 -3.08 -7.02
CA TRP A 439 -15.70 -2.33 -8.10
C TRP A 439 -17.20 -2.65 -8.18
N GLY A 440 -17.56 -3.93 -8.05
CA GLY A 440 -18.95 -4.39 -8.15
C GLY A 440 -19.86 -3.97 -7.00
N GLY A 441 -19.34 -3.74 -5.78
CA GLY A 441 -20.18 -3.35 -4.64
C GLY A 441 -19.44 -2.83 -3.40
N GLY A 442 -18.11 -2.72 -3.42
CA GLY A 442 -17.33 -2.24 -2.28
C GLY A 442 -17.55 -0.75 -1.97
N GLY A 443 -17.69 0.08 -3.01
CA GLY A 443 -18.06 1.49 -2.85
C GLY A 443 -19.46 1.66 -2.24
N GLU A 444 -20.42 0.82 -2.64
CA GLU A 444 -21.77 0.82 -2.06
C GLU A 444 -21.74 0.36 -0.61
N ALA A 445 -20.97 -0.69 -0.29
CA ALA A 445 -20.79 -1.16 1.08
C ALA A 445 -20.21 -0.06 1.97
N TRP A 446 -19.24 0.71 1.50
CA TRP A 446 -18.69 1.87 2.22
C TRP A 446 -19.77 2.92 2.51
N GLN A 447 -20.49 3.35 1.48
CA GLN A 447 -21.57 4.33 1.62
C GLN A 447 -22.72 3.82 2.50
N TRP A 448 -23.01 2.52 2.46
CA TRP A 448 -23.97 1.88 3.34
C TRP A 448 -23.54 1.94 4.81
N VAL A 449 -22.27 1.68 5.13
CA VAL A 449 -21.74 1.81 6.50
C VAL A 449 -21.87 3.26 6.98
N LEU A 450 -21.50 4.25 6.15
CA LEU A 450 -21.65 5.67 6.50
C LEU A 450 -23.10 6.01 6.82
N ARG A 451 -24.06 5.59 5.98
CA ARG A 451 -25.50 5.84 6.20
C ARG A 451 -25.99 5.20 7.50
N ARG A 452 -25.57 3.97 7.80
CA ARG A 452 -25.93 3.29 9.06
C ARG A 452 -25.41 4.02 10.28
N LEU A 453 -24.17 4.53 10.23
CA LEU A 453 -23.59 5.29 11.33
C LEU A 453 -24.32 6.63 11.53
N VAL A 454 -24.68 7.32 10.46
CA VAL A 454 -25.50 8.54 10.53
C VAL A 454 -26.86 8.24 11.17
N GLN A 455 -27.55 7.18 10.73
CA GLN A 455 -28.83 6.75 11.31
C GLN A 455 -28.73 6.37 12.79
N SER A 456 -27.57 5.88 13.26
CA SER A 456 -27.34 5.59 14.68
C SER A 456 -27.03 6.84 15.54
N GLY A 457 -27.06 8.04 14.97
CA GLY A 457 -26.80 9.29 15.69
C GLY A 457 -25.32 9.60 15.89
N VAL A 458 -24.41 9.01 15.10
CA VAL A 458 -22.97 9.31 15.18
C VAL A 458 -22.68 10.76 14.81
N VAL A 459 -23.43 11.31 13.86
CA VAL A 459 -23.38 12.73 13.50
C VAL A 459 -24.51 13.42 14.24
N ALA A 460 -24.23 14.56 14.86
CA ALA A 460 -25.30 15.38 15.41
C ALA A 460 -26.06 15.96 14.21
N GLU A 461 -27.33 15.59 14.06
CA GLU A 461 -28.21 16.25 13.10
C GLU A 461 -28.14 17.76 13.39
N GLY A 462 -27.77 18.54 12.38
CA GLY A 462 -27.81 19.99 12.47
C GLY A 462 -29.26 20.41 12.69
N ARG A 463 -29.63 20.64 13.95
CA ARG A 463 -30.83 21.38 14.33
C ARG A 463 -30.52 22.85 14.43
#